data_AF-M7ZIX6-F1
#
_entry.id   AF-M7ZIX6-F1
#
_cell.length_a   1.000
_cell.length_b   1.000
_cell.length_c   1.000
_cell.angle_alpha   90.00
_cell.angle_beta   90.00
_cell.angle_gamma   90.00
#
_symmetry.space_group_name_H-M   'P 1'
#
loop_
_entity.id
_entity.type
_entity.pdbx_description
1 polymer ?
#
loop_
_entity_poly.entity_id
_entity_poly.type
_entity_poly.pdbx_seq_one_letter_code
_entity_poly.pdbx_strand_id
1 'polypeptide(L)'
;MALLRPRLAAALLALCACAMAAPAAGANVSITTCRSFCGNITVDYPFALHAGCGHAGFRDLLYCIDRTLMLHLPSGSYRVLDVDYAYRGLTLHDPAMIVVRINSQHVTVFIPQ
;
A
#
# COMPACT_ATOMS: atom_id res chain seq x y z
N MET A 1 -58.42 38.75 14.63
CA MET A 1 -57.67 39.42 13.55
C MET A 1 -56.18 39.21 13.85
N ALA A 2 -55.63 38.08 13.42
CA ALA A 2 -54.99 37.91 12.12
C ALA A 2 -53.63 38.64 12.04
N LEU A 3 -52.59 37.82 11.78
CA LEU A 3 -51.33 38.13 11.09
C LEU A 3 -50.15 38.65 11.92
N LEU A 4 -49.30 37.71 12.36
CA LEU A 4 -47.86 37.80 12.09
C LEU A 4 -47.25 36.37 12.09
N ARG A 5 -47.44 35.59 11.03
CA ARG A 5 -46.55 35.48 9.84
C ARG A 5 -45.20 34.81 10.13
N PRO A 6 -44.74 33.97 9.19
CA PRO A 6 -44.57 32.54 9.38
C PRO A 6 -43.08 32.22 9.24
N ARG A 7 -42.30 32.54 10.28
CA ARG A 7 -40.85 32.30 10.26
C ARG A 7 -40.46 30.83 10.43
N LEU A 8 -41.37 30.01 10.91
CA LEU A 8 -41.14 28.58 11.12
C LEU A 8 -41.29 27.74 9.84
N ALA A 9 -42.02 28.24 8.84
CA ALA A 9 -42.17 27.53 7.56
C ALA A 9 -40.93 27.64 6.65
N ALA A 10 -40.05 28.61 6.89
CA ALA A 10 -38.83 28.80 6.11
C ALA A 10 -37.66 27.88 6.56
N ALA A 11 -37.75 27.26 7.74
CA ALA A 11 -36.70 26.38 8.25
C ALA A 11 -36.74 24.96 7.65
N LEU A 12 -37.85 24.56 7.02
CA LEU A 12 -38.00 23.21 6.45
C LEU A 12 -37.57 23.08 4.98
N LEU A 13 -37.26 24.19 4.28
CA LEU A 13 -36.87 24.16 2.86
C LEU A 13 -35.35 24.05 2.60
N ALA A 14 -34.53 23.95 3.65
CA ALA A 14 -33.06 23.89 3.52
C ALA A 14 -32.47 22.46 3.51
N LEU A 15 -33.28 21.40 3.45
CA LEU A 15 -32.79 20.01 3.36
C LEU A 15 -32.67 19.45 1.93
N CYS A 16 -32.93 20.24 0.88
CA CYS A 16 -33.24 19.70 -0.45
C CYS A 16 -32.14 19.76 -1.53
N ALA A 17 -30.84 19.97 -1.22
CA ALA A 17 -29.88 20.16 -2.32
C ALA A 17 -28.43 19.71 -2.08
N CYS A 18 -28.21 18.48 -1.58
CA CYS A 18 -26.90 17.83 -1.72
C CYS A 18 -27.05 16.38 -2.22
N ALA A 19 -27.90 16.17 -3.23
CA ALA A 19 -27.79 15.00 -4.10
C ALA A 19 -26.69 15.26 -5.14
N MET A 20 -25.43 15.40 -4.71
CA MET A 20 -24.30 15.19 -5.62
C MET A 20 -24.03 13.69 -5.60
N ALA A 21 -24.79 12.95 -6.41
CA ALA A 21 -24.31 11.64 -6.84
C ALA A 21 -23.03 11.91 -7.62
N ALA A 22 -21.88 11.74 -6.97
CA ALA A 22 -20.62 11.69 -7.67
C ALA A 22 -20.76 10.64 -8.78
N PRO A 23 -20.31 10.90 -10.02
CA PRO A 23 -20.15 9.80 -10.94
C PRO A 23 -19.23 8.81 -10.24
N ALA A 24 -19.73 7.61 -9.95
CA ALA A 24 -18.87 6.49 -9.71
C ALA A 24 -18.04 6.39 -10.99
N ALA A 25 -16.85 6.97 -10.97
CA ALA A 25 -15.82 6.64 -11.91
C ALA A 25 -15.79 5.13 -11.84
N GLY A 26 -16.24 4.47 -12.91
CA GLY A 26 -16.05 3.06 -13.09
C GLY A 26 -14.56 2.88 -12.94
N ALA A 27 -14.15 2.46 -11.74
CA ALA A 27 -12.81 1.98 -11.52
C ALA A 27 -12.74 0.87 -12.53
N ASN A 28 -11.96 1.11 -13.58
CA ASN A 28 -11.55 0.04 -14.47
C ASN A 28 -10.92 -0.95 -13.49
N VAL A 29 -11.67 -1.98 -13.10
CA VAL A 29 -11.12 -3.13 -12.40
C VAL A 29 -10.36 -3.84 -13.52
N SER A 30 -9.26 -3.22 -13.92
CA SER A 30 -8.01 -3.91 -14.11
C SER A 30 -8.05 -5.02 -13.08
N ILE A 31 -8.14 -6.25 -13.55
CA ILE A 31 -7.72 -7.39 -12.78
C ILE A 31 -6.25 -7.07 -12.50
N THR A 32 -6.02 -6.25 -11.46
CA THR A 32 -4.71 -5.81 -11.07
C THR A 32 -4.15 -7.04 -10.44
N THR A 33 -3.53 -7.88 -11.27
CA THR A 33 -2.54 -8.82 -10.79
C THR A 33 -1.66 -7.99 -9.86
N CYS A 34 -1.65 -8.30 -8.57
CA CYS A 34 -0.96 -7.52 -7.53
C CYS A 34 0.58 -7.43 -7.72
N ARG A 35 1.07 -7.86 -8.88
CA ARG A 35 2.41 -7.69 -9.39
C ARG A 35 2.70 -6.22 -9.63
N SER A 36 3.69 -5.72 -8.92
CA SER A 36 4.22 -4.36 -9.03
C SER A 36 5.68 -4.42 -9.47
N PHE A 37 6.23 -3.29 -9.92
CA PHE A 37 7.62 -3.21 -10.34
C PHE A 37 8.26 -1.96 -9.73
N CYS A 38 9.50 -2.07 -9.28
CA CYS A 38 10.30 -0.94 -8.82
C CYS A 38 11.66 -0.96 -9.51
N GLY A 39 11.87 -0.05 -10.46
CA GLY A 39 13.05 -0.08 -11.31
C GLY A 39 13.08 -1.36 -12.15
N ASN A 40 14.07 -2.22 -11.90
CA ASN A 40 14.24 -3.50 -12.60
C ASN A 40 13.81 -4.73 -11.77
N ILE A 41 13.23 -4.51 -10.58
CA ILE A 41 12.86 -5.58 -9.66
C ILE A 41 11.35 -5.79 -9.71
N THR A 42 10.93 -7.04 -9.84
CA THR A 42 9.52 -7.44 -9.83
C THR A 42 9.09 -7.76 -8.40
N VAL A 43 8.00 -7.15 -7.95
CA VAL A 43 7.42 -7.35 -6.62
C VAL A 43 6.09 -8.08 -6.77
N ASP A 44 6.07 -9.33 -6.34
CA ASP A 44 4.94 -10.25 -6.40
C ASP A 44 4.51 -10.68 -4.98
N TYR A 45 3.36 -11.36 -4.91
CA TYR A 45 2.89 -11.98 -3.67
C TYR A 45 4.00 -12.88 -3.08
N PRO A 46 4.32 -12.77 -1.78
CA PRO A 46 3.52 -12.18 -0.70
C PRO A 46 3.78 -10.69 -0.43
N PHE A 47 4.68 -10.04 -1.16
CA PHE A 47 4.97 -8.62 -0.99
C PHE A 47 4.06 -7.74 -1.82
N ALA A 48 3.99 -6.46 -1.47
CA ALA A 48 3.32 -5.46 -2.26
C ALA A 48 3.89 -4.07 -1.99
N LEU A 49 3.80 -3.20 -2.98
CA LEU A 49 4.11 -1.77 -2.88
C LEU A 49 2.85 -0.92 -2.70
N HIS A 50 1.68 -1.48 -3.01
CA HIS A 50 0.41 -0.79 -3.04
C HIS A 50 -0.54 -1.36 -1.98
N ALA A 51 -1.30 -0.47 -1.35
CA ALA A 51 -2.34 -0.87 -0.42
C ALA A 51 -3.41 -1.74 -1.11
N GLY A 52 -3.88 -2.78 -0.44
CA GLY A 52 -4.86 -3.74 -0.98
C GLY A 52 -4.24 -4.96 -1.68
N CYS A 53 -2.91 -5.02 -1.79
CA CYS A 53 -2.17 -6.14 -2.33
C CYS A 53 -1.20 -6.74 -1.30
N GLY A 54 -0.75 -7.97 -1.54
CA GLY A 54 0.22 -8.67 -0.69
C GLY A 54 -0.39 -9.35 0.54
N HIS A 55 0.47 -9.97 1.33
CA HIS A 55 0.11 -10.68 2.54
C HIS A 55 0.13 -9.74 3.75
N ALA A 56 -0.82 -9.88 4.67
CA ALA A 56 -1.01 -8.96 5.80
C ALA A 56 0.24 -8.77 6.68
N GLY A 57 1.05 -9.82 6.87
CA GLY A 57 2.29 -9.77 7.65
C GLY A 57 3.49 -9.13 6.95
N PHE A 58 3.42 -8.88 5.64
CA PHE A 58 4.50 -8.24 4.86
C PHE A 58 4.08 -6.91 4.25
N ARG A 59 2.98 -6.34 4.73
CA ARG A 59 2.54 -5.00 4.34
C ARG A 59 3.53 -3.97 4.87
N ASP A 60 3.72 -2.91 4.09
CA ASP A 60 4.53 -1.74 4.45
C ASP A 60 6.01 -2.05 4.75
N LEU A 61 6.48 -3.25 4.39
CA LEU A 61 7.87 -3.67 4.54
C LEU A 61 8.72 -3.14 3.37
N LEU A 62 8.18 -3.19 2.16
CA LEU A 62 8.86 -2.75 0.94
C LEU A 62 8.27 -1.43 0.44
N TYR A 63 9.15 -0.53 0.02
CA TYR A 63 8.77 0.73 -0.58
C TYR A 63 9.71 1.09 -1.74
N CYS A 64 9.22 1.86 -2.70
CA CYS A 64 9.95 2.23 -3.90
C CYS A 64 10.22 3.73 -3.90
N ILE A 65 11.48 4.14 -3.95
CA ILE A 65 11.90 5.55 -4.05
C ILE A 65 12.86 5.70 -5.22
N ASP A 66 12.58 6.60 -6.16
CA ASP A 66 13.45 6.87 -7.32
C ASP A 66 13.93 5.60 -8.04
N ARG A 67 12.99 4.67 -8.31
CA ARG A 67 13.25 3.35 -8.92
C ARG A 67 14.17 2.42 -8.11
N THR A 68 14.39 2.73 -6.84
CA THR A 68 15.14 1.90 -5.91
C THR A 68 14.19 1.25 -4.93
N LEU A 69 14.23 -0.08 -4.87
CA LEU A 69 13.46 -0.86 -3.92
C LEU A 69 14.17 -0.83 -2.57
N MET A 70 13.43 -0.47 -1.53
CA MET A 70 13.93 -0.35 -0.17
C MET A 70 13.08 -1.20 0.77
N LEU A 71 13.73 -1.77 1.77
CA LEU A 71 13.15 -2.60 2.80
C LEU A 71 13.25 -1.88 4.14
N HIS A 72 12.12 -1.67 4.79
CA HIS A 72 12.04 -1.08 6.12
C HIS A 72 12.02 -2.18 7.19
N LEU A 73 13.07 -2.23 8.00
CA LEU A 73 13.16 -3.07 9.19
C LEU A 73 13.22 -2.20 10.44
N PRO A 74 12.94 -2.75 11.63
CA PRO A 74 13.20 -2.06 12.90
C PRO A 74 14.65 -1.61 13.08
N SER A 75 15.60 -2.30 12.44
CA SER A 75 17.03 -1.98 12.47
C SER A 75 17.43 -0.84 11.53
N GLY A 76 16.56 -0.43 10.61
CA GLY A 76 16.86 0.58 9.60
C GLY A 76 16.25 0.24 8.25
N SER A 77 16.62 1.05 7.25
CA SER A 77 16.15 0.87 5.88
C SER A 77 17.28 0.45 4.97
N TYR A 78 17.05 -0.59 4.17
CA TYR A 78 18.07 -1.23 3.36
C TYR A 78 17.66 -1.28 1.89
N ARG A 79 18.64 -1.06 1.00
CA ARG A 79 18.42 -1.16 -0.43
C ARG A 79 18.35 -2.62 -0.86
N VAL A 80 17.25 -3.00 -1.50
CA VAL A 80 17.06 -4.34 -2.05
C VAL A 80 17.69 -4.41 -3.44
N LEU A 81 18.56 -5.41 -3.63
CA LEU A 81 19.21 -5.72 -4.90
C LEU A 81 18.39 -6.70 -5.72
N ASP A 82 17.84 -7.72 -5.06
CA ASP A 82 17.10 -8.79 -5.71
C ASP A 82 16.10 -9.48 -4.75
N VAL A 83 15.07 -10.09 -5.32
CA VAL A 83 14.01 -10.82 -4.60
C VAL A 83 13.95 -12.24 -5.10
N ASP A 84 14.35 -13.18 -4.24
CA ASP A 84 14.33 -14.61 -4.54
C ASP A 84 13.04 -15.25 -4.03
N TYR A 85 12.10 -15.51 -4.94
CA TYR A 85 10.82 -16.14 -4.61
C TYR A 85 10.94 -17.65 -4.33
N ALA A 86 11.95 -18.32 -4.89
CA ALA A 86 12.16 -19.75 -4.69
C ALA A 86 12.64 -20.05 -3.27
N TYR A 87 13.57 -19.24 -2.78
CA TYR A 87 14.13 -19.36 -1.43
C TYR A 87 13.51 -18.41 -0.41
N ARG A 88 12.52 -17.62 -0.85
CA ARG A 88 11.83 -16.60 -0.05
C ARG A 88 12.84 -15.68 0.65
N GLY A 89 13.71 -15.09 -0.15
CA GLY A 89 14.81 -14.26 0.33
C GLY A 89 14.87 -12.89 -0.34
N LEU A 90 15.49 -11.92 0.33
CA LEU A 90 15.86 -10.63 -0.22
C LEU A 90 17.37 -10.47 -0.09
N THR A 91 18.02 -10.05 -1.17
CA THR A 91 19.44 -9.69 -1.16
C THR A 91 19.54 -8.18 -0.96
N LEU A 92 20.25 -7.75 0.09
CA LEU A 92 20.41 -6.34 0.42
C LEU A 92 21.80 -5.81 0.03
N HIS A 93 21.87 -4.53 -0.29
CA HIS A 93 23.12 -3.83 -0.54
C HIS A 93 23.75 -3.40 0.80
N ASP A 94 24.74 -4.15 1.28
CA ASP A 94 25.51 -3.88 2.50
C ASP A 94 26.97 -4.37 2.31
N PRO A 95 28.00 -3.75 2.92
CA PRO A 95 29.39 -4.23 2.86
C PRO A 95 29.57 -5.68 3.33
N ALA A 96 28.66 -6.21 4.17
CA ALA A 96 28.66 -7.61 4.58
C ALA A 96 27.70 -8.51 3.77
N MET A 97 27.02 -7.99 2.74
CA MET A 97 26.01 -8.71 1.92
C MET A 97 24.99 -9.48 2.77
N ILE A 98 24.05 -8.73 3.37
CA ILE A 98 23.02 -9.29 4.24
C ILE A 98 21.91 -9.96 3.41
N VAL A 99 21.55 -11.20 3.75
CA VAL A 99 20.43 -11.93 3.16
C VAL A 99 19.28 -11.97 4.15
N VAL A 100 18.12 -11.47 3.76
CA VAL A 100 16.90 -11.58 4.57
C VAL A 100 16.10 -12.78 4.10
N ARG A 101 15.67 -13.65 5.01
CA ARG A 101 14.81 -14.81 4.74
C ARG A 101 13.43 -14.58 5.30
N ILE A 102 12.42 -15.03 4.57
CA ILE A 102 11.03 -14.70 4.83
C ILE A 102 10.26 -16.02 4.98
N ASN A 103 9.86 -16.32 6.21
CA ASN A 103 8.98 -17.43 6.55
C ASN A 103 7.54 -16.93 6.69
N SER A 104 6.53 -17.82 6.72
CA SER A 104 5.11 -17.44 6.78
C SER A 104 4.69 -16.55 7.96
N GLN A 105 5.53 -16.37 8.99
CA GLN A 105 5.25 -15.48 10.14
C GLN A 105 6.39 -14.56 10.54
N HIS A 106 7.62 -14.73 10.02
CA HIS A 106 8.79 -14.00 10.50
C HIS A 106 9.77 -13.67 9.38
N VAL A 107 10.47 -12.54 9.56
CA VAL A 107 11.57 -12.06 8.72
C VAL A 107 12.87 -12.27 9.50
N THR A 108 13.77 -13.09 8.97
CA THR A 108 15.05 -13.45 9.60
C THR A 108 16.19 -12.82 8.82
N VAL A 109 17.12 -12.19 9.52
CA VAL A 109 18.30 -11.59 8.90
C VAL A 109 19.47 -12.57 9.01
N PHE A 110 20.08 -12.91 7.89
CA PHE A 110 21.26 -13.77 7.81
C PHE A 110 22.46 -12.93 7.37
N ILE A 111 23.51 -12.97 8.18
CA ILE A 111 24.80 -12.34 7.89
C ILE A 111 25.75 -13.49 7.56
N PRO A 112 26.27 -13.61 6.32
CA PRO A 112 27.28 -14.62 6.03
C PRO A 112 28.50 -14.33 6.91
N GLN A 113 28.82 -15.28 7.80
CA GLN A 113 30.05 -15.26 8.60
C GLN A 113 31.23 -15.68 7.73
#